data_AF-A0A315C4K3-F1
#
_entry.id   AF-A0A315C4K3-F1
#
_cell.length_a   1.000
_cell.length_b   1.000
_cell.length_c   1.000
_cell.angle_alpha   90.00
_cell.angle_beta   90.00
_cell.angle_gamma   90.00
#
_symmetry.space_group_name_H-M   'P 1'
#
loop_
_entity.id
_entity.type
_entity.pdbx_description
1 polymer ?
#
loop_
_entity_poly.entity_id
_entity_poly.type
_entity_poly.pdbx_seq_one_letter_code
_entity_poly.pdbx_strand_id
1 'polypeptide(L)'
;MSYFSSKKIKNQGFTLIELMVVFAIVALLSSIAVPKYFTSLQKSRESVLRYDLSVMRESIDKYFSDNGSYPESLQQLVEKKYLKNIPKDPIAQANDLWIILPPVDGLPGSVYDIKSGAQGQATDGSNFADW
;
A
#
# COMPACT_ATOMS: atom_id res chain seq x y z
N MET A 1 6.13 -60.80 39.47
CA MET A 1 5.52 -59.46 39.68
C MET A 1 6.56 -58.43 39.29
N SER A 2 6.40 -57.76 38.13
CA SER A 2 7.40 -56.86 37.54
C SER A 2 7.33 -55.47 38.19
N TYR A 3 8.47 -54.93 38.66
CA TYR A 3 8.57 -53.57 39.19
C TYR A 3 8.72 -52.57 38.03
N PHE A 4 7.66 -51.84 37.70
CA PHE A 4 7.74 -50.65 36.86
C PHE A 4 8.43 -49.52 37.62
N SER A 5 9.71 -49.29 37.35
CA SER A 5 10.43 -48.11 37.83
C SER A 5 10.07 -46.91 36.97
N SER A 6 9.22 -46.02 37.52
CA SER A 6 8.80 -44.80 36.83
C SER A 6 9.96 -43.79 36.83
N LYS A 7 10.55 -43.58 35.65
CA LYS A 7 11.63 -42.61 35.43
C LYS A 7 11.06 -41.20 35.60
N LYS A 8 11.29 -40.57 36.76
CA LYS A 8 10.93 -39.16 36.97
C LYS A 8 11.65 -38.29 35.93
N ILE A 9 10.89 -37.67 35.05
CA ILE A 9 11.38 -36.62 34.16
C ILE A 9 11.80 -35.46 35.06
N LYS A 10 13.09 -35.10 35.04
CA LYS A 10 13.56 -33.91 35.76
C LYS A 10 13.10 -32.68 34.98
N ASN A 11 12.19 -31.90 35.55
CA ASN A 11 11.87 -30.57 35.05
C ASN A 11 13.09 -29.65 35.26
N GLN A 12 13.86 -29.43 34.20
CA GLN A 12 14.90 -28.41 34.18
C GLN A 12 14.22 -27.06 33.87
N GLY A 13 14.37 -26.08 34.75
CA GLY A 13 13.91 -24.71 34.53
C GLY A 13 14.98 -23.89 33.83
N PHE A 14 14.55 -22.88 33.06
CA PHE A 14 15.46 -21.90 32.44
C PHE A 14 16.10 -21.00 33.49
N THR A 15 17.35 -20.61 33.24
CA THR A 15 18.05 -19.62 34.05
C THR A 15 17.67 -18.20 33.62
N LEU A 16 17.72 -17.23 34.54
CA LEU A 16 17.52 -15.82 34.21
C LEU A 16 18.54 -15.33 33.16
N ILE A 17 19.78 -15.83 33.24
CA ILE A 17 20.84 -15.43 32.31
C ILE A 17 20.58 -15.91 30.88
N GLU A 18 20.00 -17.10 30.68
CA GLU A 18 19.57 -17.57 29.35
C GLU A 18 18.55 -16.63 28.73
N LEU A 19 17.54 -16.21 29.51
CA LEU A 19 16.52 -15.30 29.00
C LEU A 19 17.12 -13.91 28.65
N MET A 20 18.08 -13.43 29.45
CA MET A 20 18.78 -12.17 29.16
C MET A 20 19.57 -12.24 27.85
N VAL A 21 20.30 -13.32 27.61
CA VAL A 21 21.06 -13.50 26.36
C VAL A 21 20.12 -13.58 25.15
N VAL A 22 18.99 -14.27 25.28
CA VAL A 22 17.97 -14.34 24.21
C VAL A 22 17.40 -12.95 23.91
N PHE A 23 17.01 -12.17 24.92
CA PHE A 23 16.51 -10.82 24.69
C PHE A 23 17.55 -9.90 24.08
N ALA A 24 18.83 -10.03 24.46
CA ALA A 24 19.91 -9.26 23.84
C ALA A 24 20.02 -9.55 22.33
N ILE A 25 19.96 -10.83 21.93
CA ILE A 25 19.99 -11.23 20.52
C ILE A 25 18.73 -10.74 19.78
N VAL A 26 17.53 -10.88 20.38
CA VAL A 26 16.27 -10.41 19.77
C VAL A 26 16.28 -8.90 19.58
N ALA A 27 16.76 -8.14 20.56
CA ALA A 27 16.89 -6.68 20.45
C ALA A 27 17.86 -6.28 19.33
N LEU A 28 19.01 -6.96 19.25
CA LEU A 28 20.00 -6.73 18.19
C LEU A 28 19.40 -6.96 16.79
N LEU A 29 18.73 -8.10 16.58
CA LEU A 29 18.10 -8.40 15.30
C LEU A 29 16.96 -7.43 14.97
N SER A 30 16.12 -7.12 15.97
CA SER A 30 14.97 -6.23 15.81
C SER A 30 15.39 -4.82 15.39
N SER A 31 16.54 -4.34 15.88
CA SER A 31 17.07 -3.02 15.52
C SER A 31 17.25 -2.80 14.01
N ILE A 32 17.51 -3.88 13.26
CA ILE A 32 17.69 -3.83 11.80
C ILE A 32 16.42 -4.31 11.07
N ALA A 33 15.75 -5.33 11.61
CA ALA A 33 14.60 -5.96 10.95
C ALA A 33 13.38 -5.04 10.90
N VAL A 34 13.06 -4.36 12.01
CA VAL A 34 11.86 -3.51 12.13
C VAL A 34 11.88 -2.31 11.17
N PRO A 35 12.93 -1.46 11.11
CA PRO A 35 12.94 -0.35 10.16
C PRO A 35 12.88 -0.82 8.71
N LYS A 36 13.60 -1.90 8.36
CA LYS A 36 13.54 -2.49 7.01
C LYS A 36 12.13 -2.94 6.63
N TYR A 37 11.41 -3.56 7.57
CA TYR A 37 10.03 -3.97 7.34
C TYR A 37 9.12 -2.78 7.02
N PHE A 38 9.20 -1.69 7.80
CA PHE A 38 8.39 -0.50 7.55
C PHE A 38 8.71 0.16 6.19
N THR A 39 9.99 0.26 5.82
CA THR A 39 10.39 0.76 4.49
C THR A 39 9.85 -0.12 3.37
N SER A 40 9.90 -1.46 3.54
CA SER A 40 9.34 -2.39 2.55
C SER A 40 7.84 -2.24 2.38
N LEU A 41 7.10 -2.06 3.48
CA LEU A 41 5.67 -1.79 3.44
C LEU A 41 5.36 -0.47 2.73
N GLN A 42 6.13 0.58 3.01
CA GLN A 42 5.96 1.87 2.35
C GLN A 42 6.19 1.75 0.84
N LYS A 43 7.30 1.14 0.41
CA LYS A 43 7.58 0.90 -1.03
C LYS A 43 6.48 0.08 -1.72
N SER A 44 5.89 -0.89 -1.02
CA SER A 44 4.78 -1.67 -1.54
C SER A 44 3.55 -0.79 -1.78
N ARG A 45 3.18 0.06 -0.82
CA ARG A 45 2.08 1.04 -0.97
C ARG A 45 2.35 2.03 -2.11
N GLU A 46 3.57 2.53 -2.23
CA GLU A 46 3.98 3.42 -3.33
C GLU A 46 3.87 2.74 -4.70
N SER A 47 4.25 1.46 -4.79
CA SER A 47 4.13 0.68 -6.03
C SER A 47 2.66 0.47 -6.43
N VAL A 48 1.79 0.18 -5.46
CA VAL A 48 0.34 0.07 -5.68
C VAL A 48 -0.25 1.40 -6.13
N LEU A 49 0.12 2.51 -5.49
CA LEU A 49 -0.36 3.85 -5.87
C LEU A 49 -0.01 4.18 -7.33
N ARG A 50 1.26 3.98 -7.72
CA ARG A 50 1.71 4.25 -9.10
C ARG A 50 0.97 3.37 -10.10
N TYR A 51 0.76 2.09 -9.77
CA TYR A 51 0.00 1.17 -10.61
C TYR A 51 -1.46 1.61 -10.76
N ASP A 52 -2.13 1.95 -9.66
CA ASP A 52 -3.53 2.38 -9.68
C ASP A 52 -3.73 3.68 -10.48
N LEU A 53 -2.83 4.66 -10.31
CA LEU A 53 -2.82 5.89 -11.11
C LEU A 53 -2.64 5.59 -12.61
N SER A 54 -1.71 4.70 -12.96
CA SER A 54 -1.49 4.29 -14.35
C SER A 54 -2.73 3.65 -14.96
N VAL A 55 -3.37 2.72 -14.25
CA VAL A 55 -4.57 2.02 -14.74
C VAL A 55 -5.75 2.99 -14.90
N MET A 56 -5.92 3.94 -13.97
CA MET A 56 -6.99 4.93 -14.05
C MET A 56 -6.76 5.90 -15.22
N ARG A 57 -5.53 6.41 -15.41
CA ARG A 57 -5.18 7.28 -16.54
C ARG A 57 -5.40 6.58 -17.88
N GLU A 58 -4.91 5.34 -18.02
CA GLU A 58 -5.14 4.55 -19.23
C GLU A 58 -6.65 4.35 -19.50
N SER A 59 -7.43 4.15 -18.44
CA SER A 59 -8.89 4.01 -18.56
C SER A 59 -9.59 5.29 -18.99
N ILE A 60 -9.10 6.45 -18.53
CA ILE A 60 -9.56 7.78 -18.96
C ILE A 60 -9.24 7.99 -20.44
N ASP A 61 -7.99 7.73 -20.86
CA ASP A 61 -7.54 7.88 -22.23
C ASP A 61 -8.32 6.96 -23.18
N LYS A 62 -8.58 5.73 -22.74
CA LYS A 62 -9.40 4.77 -23.49
C LYS A 62 -10.84 5.26 -23.63
N TYR A 63 -11.44 5.80 -22.57
CA TYR A 63 -12.77 6.38 -22.62
C TYR A 63 -12.83 7.54 -23.62
N PHE A 64 -11.83 8.44 -23.60
CA PHE A 64 -11.74 9.53 -24.56
C PHE A 64 -11.60 9.02 -26.00
N SER A 65 -10.78 8.00 -26.22
CA SER A 65 -10.58 7.39 -27.54
C SER A 65 -11.86 6.78 -28.11
N ASP A 66 -12.70 6.18 -27.26
CA ASP A 66 -13.93 5.51 -27.68
C ASP A 66 -15.12 6.47 -27.84
N ASN A 67 -15.18 7.56 -27.06
CA ASN A 67 -16.35 8.45 -27.00
C ASN A 67 -16.10 9.87 -27.54
N GLY A 68 -14.85 10.26 -27.75
CA GLY A 68 -14.46 11.61 -28.17
C GLY A 68 -14.62 12.68 -27.08
N SER A 69 -14.90 12.28 -25.84
CA SER A 69 -15.01 13.16 -24.67
C SER A 69 -14.41 12.50 -23.44
N TYR A 70 -13.89 13.29 -22.51
CA TYR A 70 -13.45 12.80 -21.21
C TYR A 70 -14.66 12.41 -20.36
N PRO A 71 -14.47 11.51 -19.37
CA PRO A 71 -15.55 11.18 -18.45
C PRO A 71 -15.90 12.39 -17.57
N GLU A 72 -17.17 12.48 -17.17
CA GLU A 72 -17.67 13.51 -16.24
C GLU A 72 -17.31 13.19 -14.78
N SER A 73 -17.05 11.91 -14.49
CA SER A 73 -16.65 11.46 -13.17
C SER A 73 -15.93 10.11 -13.26
N LEU A 74 -15.15 9.77 -12.22
CA LEU A 74 -14.53 8.44 -12.13
C LEU A 74 -15.56 7.32 -12.03
N GLN A 75 -16.76 7.61 -11.50
CA GLN A 75 -17.85 6.64 -11.42
C GLN A 75 -18.32 6.21 -12.82
N GLN A 76 -18.30 7.12 -13.80
CA GLN A 76 -18.67 6.82 -15.17
C GLN A 76 -17.77 5.74 -15.79
N LEU A 77 -16.47 5.72 -15.44
CA LEU A 77 -15.54 4.69 -15.89
C LEU A 77 -15.93 3.30 -15.37
N VAL A 78 -16.51 3.22 -14.16
CA VAL A 78 -17.01 1.96 -13.59
C VAL A 78 -18.30 1.53 -14.26
N GLU A 79 -19.26 2.45 -14.39
CA GLU A 79 -20.56 2.18 -15.03
C GLU A 79 -20.41 1.70 -16.48
N LYS A 80 -19.46 2.30 -17.21
CA LYS A 80 -19.15 1.97 -18.59
C LYS A 80 -18.13 0.83 -18.73
N LYS A 81 -17.72 0.20 -17.62
CA LYS A 81 -16.85 -0.97 -17.56
C LYS A 81 -15.42 -0.76 -18.09
N TYR A 82 -14.91 0.47 -18.08
CA TYR A 82 -13.49 0.75 -18.29
C TYR A 82 -12.69 0.38 -17.04
N LEU A 83 -13.27 0.61 -15.86
CA LEU A 83 -12.76 0.16 -14.57
C LEU A 83 -13.72 -0.84 -13.93
N LYS A 84 -13.18 -1.83 -13.20
CA LYS A 84 -14.00 -2.76 -12.40
C LYS A 84 -14.55 -2.08 -11.14
N ASN A 85 -13.73 -1.24 -10.53
CA ASN A 85 -14.04 -0.42 -9.37
C ASN A 85 -12.98 0.69 -9.30
N ILE A 86 -13.29 1.78 -8.59
CA ILE A 86 -12.29 2.81 -8.31
C ILE A 86 -11.36 2.26 -7.22
N PRO A 87 -10.02 2.19 -7.45
CA PRO A 87 -9.07 1.77 -6.43
C PRO A 87 -9.03 2.79 -5.29
N LYS A 88 -8.66 2.33 -4.10
CA LYS A 88 -8.45 3.20 -2.93
C LYS A 88 -6.98 3.57 -2.89
N ASP A 89 -6.68 4.85 -2.70
CA ASP A 89 -5.31 5.32 -2.51
C ASP A 89 -4.69 4.59 -1.30
N PRO A 90 -3.61 3.81 -1.51
CA PRO A 90 -2.99 3.01 -0.45
C PRO A 90 -2.16 3.83 0.53
N ILE A 91 -1.88 5.10 0.23
CA ILE A 91 -1.05 6.01 1.03
C ILE A 91 -1.91 7.00 1.81
N ALA A 92 -2.98 7.51 1.19
CA ALA A 92 -3.90 8.43 1.83
C ALA A 92 -4.61 7.81 3.06
N GLN A 93 -4.67 8.56 4.16
CA GLN A 93 -5.43 8.14 5.35
C GLN A 93 -6.88 8.60 5.23
N ALA A 94 -7.74 7.66 4.82
CA ALA A 94 -9.21 7.65 4.93
C ALA A 94 -10.04 8.76 4.24
N ASN A 95 -9.53 9.98 4.04
CA ASN A 95 -10.32 11.11 3.53
C ASN A 95 -9.67 11.93 2.39
N ASP A 96 -8.40 11.70 2.06
CA ASP A 96 -7.78 12.33 0.89
C ASP A 96 -8.12 11.50 -0.36
N LEU A 97 -9.13 11.97 -1.09
CA LEU A 97 -9.59 11.38 -2.34
C LEU A 97 -8.64 11.75 -3.49
N TRP A 98 -8.73 10.98 -4.57
CA TRP A 98 -8.11 11.32 -5.84
C TRP A 98 -8.41 12.77 -6.26
N ILE A 99 -7.36 13.52 -6.59
CA ILE A 99 -7.49 14.88 -7.10
C ILE A 99 -7.76 14.79 -8.60
N ILE A 100 -8.93 15.24 -9.02
CA ILE A 100 -9.35 15.25 -10.42
C ILE A 100 -8.88 16.56 -11.06
N LEU A 101 -8.23 16.46 -12.22
CA LEU A 101 -7.82 17.61 -13.02
C LEU A 101 -8.70 17.71 -14.27
N PRO A 102 -9.33 18.88 -14.53
CA PRO A 102 -10.13 19.08 -15.72
C PRO A 102 -9.26 19.28 -16.98
N PRO A 103 -9.79 19.00 -18.18
CA PRO A 103 -9.10 19.28 -19.44
C PRO A 103 -8.87 20.78 -19.64
N VAL A 104 -7.66 21.16 -20.07
CA VAL A 104 -7.25 22.58 -20.22
C VAL A 104 -7.79 23.21 -21.51
N ASP A 105 -8.01 22.41 -22.56
CA ASP A 105 -8.26 22.88 -23.93
C ASP A 105 -9.75 23.03 -24.28
N GLY A 106 -10.64 23.12 -23.28
CA GLY A 106 -12.09 23.17 -23.51
C GLY A 106 -12.66 21.89 -24.14
N LEU A 107 -11.90 20.79 -24.08
CA LEU A 107 -12.37 19.46 -24.48
C LEU A 107 -13.53 19.03 -23.57
N PRO A 108 -14.56 18.35 -24.12
CA PRO A 108 -15.72 17.95 -23.34
C PRO A 108 -15.35 16.92 -22.27
N GLY A 109 -15.97 17.04 -21.10
CA GLY A 109 -15.76 16.19 -19.92
C GLY A 109 -15.03 16.89 -18.78
N SER A 110 -14.95 16.21 -17.64
CA SER A 110 -14.48 16.80 -16.37
C SER A 110 -13.23 16.14 -15.79
N VAL A 111 -12.87 14.94 -16.28
CA VAL A 111 -11.75 14.15 -15.75
C VAL A 111 -10.73 13.90 -16.86
N TYR A 112 -9.74 14.80 -16.98
CA TYR A 112 -8.61 14.64 -17.90
C TYR A 112 -7.49 13.81 -17.28
N ASP A 113 -7.11 14.18 -16.05
CA ASP A 113 -6.05 13.51 -15.31
C ASP A 113 -6.47 13.35 -13.85
N ILE A 114 -5.77 12.45 -13.16
CA ILE A 114 -5.99 12.08 -11.78
C ILE A 114 -4.67 12.09 -11.04
N LYS A 115 -4.65 12.64 -9.83
CA LYS A 115 -3.48 12.67 -8.96
C LYS A 115 -3.79 12.11 -7.59
N SER A 116 -2.75 11.65 -6.91
CA SER A 116 -2.84 11.22 -5.52
C SER A 116 -3.20 12.39 -4.61
N GLY A 117 -4.15 12.17 -3.69
CA GLY A 117 -4.47 13.14 -2.64
C GLY A 117 -3.51 13.07 -1.45
N ALA A 118 -2.70 12.01 -1.37
CA ALA A 118 -1.77 11.81 -0.27
C ALA A 118 -0.78 12.97 -0.10
N GLN A 119 -0.57 13.37 1.15
CA GLN A 119 0.41 14.38 1.52
C GLN A 119 1.77 13.74 1.83
N GLY A 120 2.85 14.46 1.50
CA GLY A 120 4.22 14.07 1.85
C GLY A 120 5.04 13.55 0.68
N GLN A 121 6.20 13.01 1.00
CA GLN A 121 7.17 12.53 0.01
C GLN A 121 7.25 11.00 0.02
N ALA A 122 7.46 10.45 -1.16
CA ALA A 122 7.78 9.07 -1.36
C ALA A 122 9.19 8.72 -0.90
N THR A 123 9.48 7.42 -0.88
CA THR A 123 10.77 6.87 -0.49
C THR A 123 11.91 7.33 -1.42
N ASP A 124 11.57 7.77 -2.64
CA ASP A 124 12.51 8.33 -3.64
C ASP A 124 12.67 9.86 -3.55
N GLY A 125 11.95 10.54 -2.63
CA GLY A 125 11.99 11.99 -2.43
C GLY A 125 11.03 12.79 -3.30
N SER A 126 10.32 12.17 -4.25
CA SER A 126 9.28 12.85 -5.03
C SER A 126 8.01 13.05 -4.20
N ASN A 127 7.25 14.12 -4.49
CA ASN A 127 6.02 14.44 -3.77
C ASN A 127 4.86 13.61 -4.33
N PHE A 128 4.02 13.04 -3.46
CA PHE A 128 2.84 12.31 -3.89
C PHE A 128 1.85 13.17 -4.68
N ALA A 129 1.77 14.47 -4.38
CA ALA A 129 0.93 15.40 -5.12
C ALA A 129 1.37 15.64 -6.57
N ASP A 130 2.62 15.27 -6.92
CA ASP A 130 3.14 15.36 -8.28
C ASP A 130 2.85 14.09 -9.10
N TRP A 131 2.36 13.03 -8.45
CA TRP A 131 2.15 11.72 -9.07
C TRP A 131 0.80 11.57 -9.73
#